data_AF-A0A7M3XM85-F1
#
_entry.id   AF-A0A7M3XM85-F1
#
_cell.length_a   1.000
_cell.length_b   1.000
_cell.length_c   1.000
_cell.angle_alpha   90.00
_cell.angle_beta   90.00
_cell.angle_gamma   90.00
#
_symmetry.space_group_name_H-M   'P 1'
#
loop_
_entity.id
_entity.type
_entity.pdbx_description
1 polymer ?
#
loop_
_entity_poly.entity_id
_entity_poly.type
_entity_poly.pdbx_seq_one_letter_code
_entity_poly.pdbx_strand_id
1 'polypeptide(L)'
;MQANFIEPAPVELSLPSVGDAEKRVRTLERAMEKHGPVNMLAIEQYAECEERLDSMKVEFKQLQTRRTNLVDITEQLESQRKAKLLKVLTKVNENFKKSYELLSDGGKGELYLENPDEPFKGGLELWAKPKGKSSKVNRLQLSGGEQSMAALALIFAIQDYDPSPFYYFDEVDQNLDAINAERIAEMCRKRSKQAQFLMVTLRKVSLRLADHHIGITHGGDGCSRRIVDFDRERAIQLSEIESAKDNPLDERISAIALEKQIEANTDMPTVPEPLPPPKSLGGLLNFTEAEDDEVEGPISGLIERANELTEDIDERREVADAIRSIDSDESVKAVEAIHSDEHGEDN
;
A
#
# COMPACT_ATOMS: atom_id res chain seq x y z
N MET A 1 51.86 -47.11 58.48
CA MET A 1 51.76 -48.59 58.52
C MET A 1 50.46 -48.96 59.21
N GLN A 2 49.39 -49.13 58.45
CA GLN A 2 48.21 -49.88 58.89
C GLN A 2 48.23 -51.15 58.05
N ALA A 3 48.51 -52.28 58.70
CA ALA A 3 48.51 -53.58 58.06
C ALA A 3 47.05 -53.94 57.74
N ASN A 4 46.71 -54.03 56.46
CA ASN A 4 45.42 -54.56 56.01
C ASN A 4 45.30 -56.00 56.51
N PHE A 5 44.46 -56.21 57.53
CA PHE A 5 44.04 -57.54 57.96
C PHE A 5 43.14 -58.12 56.86
N ILE A 6 43.71 -58.99 56.03
CA ILE A 6 42.96 -59.82 55.10
C ILE A 6 42.39 -60.97 55.91
N GLU A 7 41.07 -61.06 56.02
CA GLU A 7 40.42 -62.22 56.64
C GLU A 7 40.76 -63.49 55.85
N PRO A 8 41.17 -64.60 56.51
CA PRO A 8 41.49 -65.83 55.81
C PRO A 8 40.22 -66.41 55.16
N ALA A 9 40.34 -66.79 53.88
CA ALA A 9 39.22 -67.29 53.09
C ALA A 9 38.58 -68.54 53.73
N PRO A 10 37.25 -68.70 53.66
CA PRO A 10 36.57 -69.88 54.14
C PRO A 10 37.05 -71.16 53.43
N VAL A 11 37.15 -72.25 54.18
CA VAL A 11 37.92 -73.49 53.89
C VAL A 11 37.44 -74.28 52.65
N GLU A 12 36.33 -73.90 52.01
CA GLU A 12 35.74 -74.63 50.87
C GLU A 12 35.85 -73.93 49.50
N LEU A 13 36.58 -72.82 49.38
CA LEU A 13 36.84 -72.22 48.08
C LEU A 13 38.04 -72.86 47.39
N SER A 14 37.77 -73.64 46.33
CA SER A 14 38.77 -74.09 45.37
C SER A 14 39.33 -72.87 44.62
N LEU A 15 40.46 -72.36 45.12
CA LEU A 15 41.18 -71.26 44.48
C LEU A 15 41.87 -71.79 43.22
N PRO A 16 41.74 -71.09 42.07
CA PRO A 16 42.45 -71.48 40.87
C PRO A 16 43.97 -71.44 41.11
N SER A 17 44.69 -72.35 40.43
CA SER A 17 46.15 -72.32 40.40
C SER A 17 46.64 -70.93 40.00
N VAL A 18 47.71 -70.44 40.63
CA VAL A 18 48.26 -69.09 40.42
C VAL A 18 48.44 -68.79 38.92
N GLY A 19 48.90 -69.77 38.14
CA GLY A 19 49.08 -69.63 36.69
C GLY A 19 47.79 -69.55 35.87
N ASP A 20 46.68 -70.15 36.34
CA ASP A 20 45.38 -70.04 35.67
C ASP A 20 44.67 -68.72 36.03
N ALA A 21 44.85 -68.25 37.27
CA ALA A 21 44.43 -66.92 37.68
C ALA A 21 45.14 -65.84 36.85
N GLU A 22 46.46 -65.94 36.64
CA GLU A 22 47.24 -65.02 35.82
C GLU A 22 46.81 -65.01 34.34
N LYS A 23 46.52 -66.18 33.75
CA LYS A 23 45.97 -66.25 32.39
C LYS A 23 44.62 -65.55 32.28
N ARG A 24 43.77 -65.69 33.30
CA ARG A 24 42.45 -65.05 33.34
C ARG A 24 42.56 -63.54 33.46
N VAL A 25 43.48 -63.05 34.30
CA VAL A 25 43.82 -61.62 34.40
C VAL A 25 44.29 -61.09 33.05
N ARG A 26 45.26 -61.73 32.38
CA ARG A 26 45.74 -61.28 31.05
C ARG A 26 44.66 -61.27 29.97
N THR A 27 43.70 -62.19 30.04
CA THR A 27 42.59 -62.25 29.08
C THR A 27 41.62 -61.09 29.32
N LEU A 28 41.34 -60.77 30.59
CA LEU A 28 40.51 -59.62 30.97
C LEU A 28 41.20 -58.29 30.65
N GLU A 29 42.51 -58.18 30.89
CA GLU A 29 43.32 -57.00 30.54
C GLU A 29 43.31 -56.75 29.03
N ARG A 30 43.50 -57.78 28.20
CA ARG A 30 43.39 -57.67 26.74
C ARG A 30 41.98 -57.29 26.28
N ALA A 31 40.95 -57.81 26.96
CA ALA A 31 39.57 -57.43 26.68
C ALA A 31 39.31 -55.96 27.03
N MET A 32 39.86 -55.46 28.14
CA MET A 32 39.80 -54.04 28.52
C MET A 32 40.55 -53.14 27.54
N GLU A 33 41.76 -53.52 27.10
CA GLU A 33 42.52 -52.75 26.09
C GLU A 33 41.76 -52.63 24.76
N LYS A 34 40.97 -53.66 24.39
CA LYS A 34 40.17 -53.65 23.15
C LYS A 34 39.07 -52.59 23.14
N HIS A 35 38.60 -52.13 24.31
CA HIS A 35 37.58 -51.07 24.41
C HIS A 35 38.14 -49.66 24.19
N GLY A 36 39.47 -49.50 24.12
CA GLY A 36 40.11 -48.21 23.89
C GLY A 36 40.00 -47.26 25.10
N PRO A 37 40.43 -45.99 24.95
CA PRO A 37 40.35 -45.01 26.03
C PRO A 37 38.88 -44.68 26.34
N VAL A 38 38.45 -44.95 27.58
CA VAL A 38 37.09 -44.66 28.06
C VAL A 38 36.95 -43.16 28.29
N ASN A 39 35.92 -42.56 27.70
CA ASN A 39 35.58 -41.17 27.97
C ASN A 39 34.95 -41.04 29.36
N MET A 40 35.73 -40.60 30.34
CA MET A 40 35.27 -40.42 31.72
C MET A 40 34.23 -39.30 31.86
N LEU A 41 34.17 -38.35 30.91
CA LEU A 41 33.18 -37.27 30.87
C LEU A 41 31.86 -37.70 30.22
N ALA A 42 31.76 -38.92 29.69
CA ALA A 42 30.57 -39.36 28.94
C ALA A 42 29.28 -39.28 29.77
N ILE A 43 29.36 -39.51 31.09
CA ILE A 43 28.20 -39.45 31.99
C ILE A 43 27.71 -38.01 32.15
N GLU A 44 28.63 -37.06 32.34
CA GLU A 44 28.31 -35.62 32.46
C GLU A 44 27.77 -35.07 31.13
N GLN A 45 28.43 -35.40 30.02
CA GLN A 45 28.00 -35.00 28.68
C GLN A 45 26.64 -35.59 28.29
N TYR A 46 26.33 -36.81 28.73
CA TYR A 46 25.02 -37.40 28.52
C TYR A 46 23.93 -36.60 29.25
N ALA A 47 24.16 -36.26 30.52
CA ALA A 47 23.21 -35.48 31.31
C ALA A 47 22.98 -34.08 30.71
N GLU A 48 24.04 -33.39 30.26
CA GLU A 48 23.93 -32.09 29.59
C GLU A 48 23.16 -32.19 28.26
N CYS A 49 23.46 -33.21 27.45
CA CYS A 49 22.73 -33.46 26.20
C CYS A 49 21.25 -33.79 26.44
N GLU A 50 20.93 -34.56 27.48
CA GLU A 50 19.55 -34.89 27.86
C GLU A 50 18.77 -33.64 28.26
N GLU A 51 19.34 -32.79 29.11
CA GLU A 51 18.72 -31.52 29.51
C GLU A 51 18.47 -30.59 28.32
N ARG A 52 19.45 -30.47 27.41
CA ARG A 52 19.31 -29.71 26.17
C ARG A 52 18.23 -30.28 25.25
N LEU A 53 18.14 -31.60 25.15
CA LEU A 53 17.15 -32.25 24.31
C LEU A 53 15.74 -32.04 24.87
N ASP A 54 15.57 -32.06 26.18
CA ASP A 54 14.29 -31.79 26.83
C ASP A 54 13.86 -30.33 26.71
N SER A 55 14.78 -29.36 26.79
CA SER A 55 14.46 -27.95 26.52
C SER A 55 14.02 -27.74 25.06
N MET A 56 14.74 -28.31 24.10
CA MET A 56 14.38 -28.22 22.67
C MET A 56 13.02 -28.88 22.38
N LYS A 57 12.67 -29.99 23.05
CA LYS A 57 11.32 -30.59 22.93
C LYS A 57 10.22 -29.66 23.42
N VAL A 58 10.46 -28.92 24.51
CA VAL A 58 9.50 -27.95 25.06
C VAL A 58 9.31 -26.80 24.06
N GLU A 59 10.40 -26.24 23.55
CA GLU A 59 10.35 -25.19 22.54
C GLU A 59 9.65 -25.64 21.26
N PHE A 60 9.96 -26.85 20.77
CA PHE A 60 9.30 -27.42 19.59
C PHE A 60 7.79 -27.50 19.76
N LYS A 61 7.31 -28.00 20.91
CA LYS A 61 5.87 -28.04 21.22
C LYS A 61 5.25 -26.64 21.25
N GLN A 62 5.93 -25.66 21.85
CA GLN A 62 5.46 -24.28 21.86
C GLN A 62 5.38 -23.69 20.45
N LEU A 63 6.38 -23.92 19.60
CA LEU A 63 6.38 -23.48 18.21
C LEU A 63 5.25 -24.14 17.41
N GLN A 64 4.99 -25.43 17.64
CA GLN A 64 3.90 -26.14 17.00
C GLN A 64 2.52 -25.57 17.40
N THR A 65 2.33 -25.25 18.69
CA THR A 65 1.12 -24.58 19.17
C THR A 65 1.00 -23.15 18.60
N ARG A 66 2.09 -22.40 18.52
CA ARG A 66 2.07 -21.06 17.91
C ARG A 66 1.73 -21.11 16.42
N ARG A 67 2.29 -22.07 15.69
CA ARG A 67 1.99 -22.28 14.27
C ARG A 67 0.50 -22.55 14.06
N THR A 68 -0.07 -23.48 14.83
CA THR A 68 -1.50 -23.81 14.73
C THR A 68 -2.38 -22.60 15.06
N ASN A 69 -2.07 -21.87 16.13
CA ASN A 69 -2.79 -20.62 16.45
C ASN A 69 -2.71 -19.57 15.33
N LEU A 70 -1.55 -19.42 14.67
CA LEU A 70 -1.42 -18.46 13.55
C LEU A 70 -2.24 -18.88 12.34
N VAL A 71 -2.32 -20.18 12.04
CA VAL A 71 -3.18 -20.71 10.98
C VAL A 71 -4.65 -20.42 11.30
N ASP A 72 -5.08 -20.68 12.53
CA ASP A 72 -6.46 -20.42 12.97
C ASP A 72 -6.83 -18.93 12.87
N ILE A 73 -5.93 -18.04 13.29
CA ILE A 73 -6.11 -16.59 13.17
C ILE A 73 -6.23 -16.18 11.70
N THR A 74 -5.41 -16.77 10.83
CA THR A 74 -5.42 -16.47 9.40
C THR A 74 -6.77 -16.87 8.78
N GLU A 75 -7.28 -18.06 9.11
CA GLU A 75 -8.59 -18.52 8.63
C GLU A 75 -9.74 -17.62 9.16
N GLN A 76 -9.68 -17.23 10.42
CA GLN A 76 -10.64 -16.30 11.00
C GLN A 76 -10.62 -14.95 10.28
N LEU A 77 -9.43 -14.38 10.04
CA LEU A 77 -9.27 -13.11 9.33
C LEU A 77 -9.80 -13.20 7.90
N GLU A 78 -9.50 -14.27 7.16
CA GLU A 78 -10.01 -14.47 5.80
C GLU A 78 -11.54 -14.58 5.77
N SER A 79 -12.15 -15.30 6.71
CA SER A 79 -13.60 -15.39 6.81
C SER A 79 -14.26 -14.03 7.10
N GLN A 80 -13.67 -13.24 8.02
CA GLN A 80 -14.15 -11.90 8.34
C GLN A 80 -13.96 -10.93 7.17
N ARG A 81 -12.83 -11.03 6.47
CA ARG A 81 -12.51 -10.23 5.29
C ARG A 81 -13.54 -10.48 4.18
N LYS A 82 -13.85 -11.75 3.88
CA LYS A 82 -14.88 -12.15 2.91
C LYS A 82 -16.26 -11.61 3.30
N ALA A 83 -16.66 -11.78 4.56
CA ALA A 83 -17.95 -11.30 5.05
C ALA A 83 -18.09 -9.77 4.95
N LYS A 84 -17.04 -9.03 5.32
CA LYS A 84 -17.00 -7.56 5.19
C LYS A 84 -17.08 -7.12 3.73
N LEU A 85 -16.29 -7.72 2.84
CA LEU A 85 -16.30 -7.38 1.42
C LEU A 85 -17.68 -7.58 0.81
N LEU A 86 -18.32 -8.72 1.05
CA LEU A 86 -19.66 -9.01 0.52
C LEU A 86 -20.69 -8.00 1.03
N LYS A 87 -20.66 -7.68 2.33
CA LYS A 87 -21.56 -6.69 2.93
C LYS A 87 -21.38 -5.31 2.31
N VAL A 88 -20.13 -4.85 2.15
CA VAL A 88 -19.81 -3.57 1.52
C VAL A 88 -20.30 -3.58 0.07
N LEU A 89 -19.96 -4.62 -0.69
CA LEU A 89 -20.31 -4.72 -2.10
C LEU A 89 -21.82 -4.73 -2.33
N THR A 90 -22.58 -5.47 -1.53
CA THR A 90 -24.06 -5.45 -1.62
C THR A 90 -24.58 -4.03 -1.45
N LYS A 91 -24.05 -3.27 -0.48
CA LYS A 91 -24.49 -1.91 -0.22
C LYS A 91 -24.06 -0.92 -1.30
N VAL A 92 -22.82 -1.01 -1.78
CA VAL A 92 -22.31 -0.21 -2.89
C VAL A 92 -23.09 -0.51 -4.17
N ASN A 93 -23.46 -1.77 -4.44
CA ASN A 93 -24.27 -2.15 -5.60
C ASN A 93 -25.68 -1.53 -5.54
N GLU A 94 -26.33 -1.52 -4.36
CA GLU A 94 -27.61 -0.81 -4.17
C GLU A 94 -27.49 0.69 -4.43
N ASN A 95 -26.43 1.32 -3.92
CA ASN A 95 -26.18 2.75 -4.12
C ASN A 95 -25.82 3.08 -5.58
N PHE A 96 -25.11 2.17 -6.25
CA PHE A 96 -24.73 2.28 -7.65
C PHE A 96 -25.96 2.23 -8.56
N LYS A 97 -26.88 1.28 -8.33
CA LYS A 97 -28.16 1.20 -9.06
C LYS A 97 -28.90 2.53 -9.02
N LYS A 98 -29.02 3.14 -7.83
CA LYS A 98 -29.71 4.42 -7.62
C LYS A 98 -28.97 5.60 -8.26
N SER A 99 -27.65 5.67 -8.07
CA SER A 99 -26.82 6.77 -8.59
C SER A 99 -26.78 6.75 -10.12
N TYR A 100 -26.63 5.56 -10.72
CA TYR A 100 -26.61 5.40 -12.17
C TYR A 100 -27.98 5.66 -12.81
N GLU A 101 -29.08 5.22 -12.18
CA GLU A 101 -30.44 5.50 -12.66
C GLU A 101 -30.71 7.01 -12.75
N LEU A 102 -30.30 7.77 -11.72
CA LEU A 102 -30.45 9.22 -11.66
C LEU A 102 -29.59 9.94 -12.72
N LEU A 103 -28.35 9.47 -12.92
CA LEU A 103 -27.41 10.05 -13.86
C LEU A 103 -27.73 9.73 -15.34
N SER A 104 -28.26 8.52 -15.62
CA SER A 104 -28.52 8.01 -16.97
C SER A 104 -29.99 8.05 -17.37
N ASP A 105 -30.84 8.82 -16.67
CA ASP A 105 -32.25 9.04 -17.02
C ASP A 105 -33.05 7.73 -17.16
N GLY A 106 -32.90 6.84 -16.17
CA GLY A 106 -33.53 5.52 -16.15
C GLY A 106 -32.66 4.39 -16.71
N GLY A 107 -31.36 4.62 -16.88
CA GLY A 107 -30.38 3.57 -17.16
C GLY A 107 -30.28 2.55 -16.01
N LYS A 108 -29.79 1.34 -16.30
CA LYS A 108 -29.58 0.30 -15.29
C LYS A 108 -28.09 0.00 -15.16
N GLY A 109 -27.58 -0.07 -13.94
CA GLY A 109 -26.18 -0.45 -13.68
C GLY A 109 -26.11 -1.42 -12.53
N GLU A 110 -25.29 -2.47 -12.65
CA GLU A 110 -25.07 -3.47 -11.60
C GLU A 110 -23.59 -3.84 -11.49
N LEU A 111 -23.18 -4.19 -10.28
CA LEU A 111 -21.84 -4.71 -9.98
C LEU A 111 -21.93 -6.22 -9.70
N TYR A 112 -21.07 -7.00 -10.35
CA TYR A 112 -21.00 -8.45 -10.19
C TYR A 112 -19.58 -8.91 -9.87
N LEU A 113 -19.48 -9.92 -8.99
CA LEU A 113 -18.22 -10.63 -8.79
C LEU A 113 -18.11 -11.72 -9.83
N GLU A 114 -16.95 -11.82 -10.49
CA GLU A 114 -16.67 -12.92 -11.43
C GLU A 114 -16.75 -14.28 -10.74
N ASN A 115 -16.27 -14.36 -9.49
CA ASN A 115 -16.33 -15.54 -8.66
C ASN A 115 -16.94 -15.22 -7.28
N PRO A 116 -18.22 -15.58 -7.04
CA PRO A 116 -18.88 -15.37 -5.74
C PRO A 116 -18.27 -16.18 -4.59
N ASP A 117 -17.72 -17.36 -4.89
CA ASP A 117 -17.18 -18.27 -3.89
C ASP A 117 -15.79 -17.83 -3.43
N GLU A 118 -14.98 -17.30 -4.34
CA GLU A 118 -13.64 -16.79 -4.07
C GLU A 118 -13.48 -15.34 -4.57
N PRO A 119 -14.05 -14.36 -3.86
CA PRO A 119 -14.14 -12.97 -4.34
C PRO A 119 -12.80 -12.26 -4.46
N PHE A 120 -11.72 -12.81 -3.86
CA PHE A 120 -10.37 -12.26 -3.96
C PHE A 120 -9.55 -12.86 -5.11
N LYS A 121 -10.00 -13.96 -5.73
CA LYS A 121 -9.33 -14.56 -6.89
C LYS A 121 -9.91 -14.08 -8.23
N GLY A 122 -11.13 -13.56 -8.22
CA GLY A 122 -11.79 -13.00 -9.40
C GLY A 122 -11.80 -11.46 -9.41
N GLY A 123 -12.17 -10.89 -10.54
CA GLY A 123 -12.42 -9.46 -10.70
C GLY A 123 -13.81 -9.02 -10.25
N LEU A 124 -13.99 -7.69 -10.25
CA LEU A 124 -15.28 -7.03 -10.14
C LEU A 124 -15.69 -6.52 -11.53
N GLU A 125 -16.79 -7.02 -12.05
CA GLU A 125 -17.34 -6.56 -13.32
C GLU A 125 -18.42 -5.47 -13.08
N LEU A 126 -18.24 -4.33 -13.76
CA LEU A 126 -19.23 -3.26 -13.80
C LEU A 126 -20.02 -3.37 -15.09
N TRP A 127 -21.32 -3.66 -14.94
CA TRP A 127 -22.27 -3.67 -16.05
C TRP A 127 -23.12 -2.42 -16.00
N ALA A 128 -23.20 -1.68 -17.12
CA ALA A 128 -23.99 -0.46 -17.24
C ALA A 128 -24.73 -0.43 -18.57
N LYS A 129 -26.02 -0.09 -18.50
CA LYS A 129 -26.95 -0.01 -19.62
C LYS A 129 -27.58 1.39 -19.68
N PRO A 130 -27.16 2.22 -20.64
CA PRO A 130 -27.80 3.50 -20.92
C PRO A 130 -29.24 3.35 -21.41
N LYS A 131 -30.04 4.42 -21.26
CA LYS A 131 -31.42 4.50 -21.77
C LYS A 131 -31.45 4.21 -23.28
N GLY A 132 -32.30 3.27 -23.70
CA GLY A 132 -32.53 2.95 -25.11
C GLY A 132 -31.54 1.99 -25.79
N LYS A 133 -30.44 1.58 -25.12
CA LYS A 133 -29.52 0.55 -25.65
C LYS A 133 -29.96 -0.88 -25.29
N SER A 134 -29.51 -1.87 -26.06
CA SER A 134 -29.80 -3.30 -25.81
C SER A 134 -29.12 -3.81 -24.53
N SER A 135 -29.64 -4.88 -23.93
CA SER A 135 -29.12 -5.46 -22.68
C SER A 135 -27.76 -6.17 -22.84
N LYS A 136 -27.34 -6.46 -24.08
CA LYS A 136 -26.11 -7.20 -24.40
C LYS A 136 -24.88 -6.31 -24.63
N VAL A 137 -24.94 -5.03 -24.26
CA VAL A 137 -23.84 -4.09 -24.49
C VAL A 137 -22.75 -4.36 -23.46
N ASN A 138 -21.55 -4.70 -23.94
CA ASN A 138 -20.37 -4.80 -23.10
C ASN A 138 -19.80 -3.40 -22.81
N ARG A 139 -19.06 -3.23 -21.71
CA ARG A 139 -18.43 -1.95 -21.32
C ARG A 139 -17.64 -1.29 -22.47
N LEU A 140 -16.95 -2.08 -23.29
CA LEU A 140 -16.15 -1.59 -24.43
C LEU A 140 -16.99 -0.98 -25.56
N GLN A 141 -18.30 -1.23 -25.59
CA GLN A 141 -19.23 -0.73 -26.61
C GLN A 141 -19.98 0.53 -26.15
N LEU A 142 -19.65 1.05 -24.97
CA LEU A 142 -20.17 2.31 -24.45
C LEU A 142 -19.37 3.49 -25.04
N SER A 143 -20.06 4.62 -25.26
CA SER A 143 -19.40 5.89 -25.61
C SER A 143 -18.49 6.35 -24.47
N GLY A 144 -17.43 7.11 -24.76
CA GLY A 144 -16.53 7.65 -23.73
C GLY A 144 -17.27 8.47 -22.66
N GLY A 145 -18.32 9.21 -23.05
CA GLY A 145 -19.19 9.89 -22.10
C GLY A 145 -19.99 8.92 -21.22
N GLU A 146 -20.54 7.86 -21.79
CA GLU A 146 -21.29 6.84 -21.03
C GLU A 146 -20.40 6.05 -20.06
N GLN A 147 -19.15 5.77 -20.45
CA GLN A 147 -18.14 5.16 -19.58
C GLN A 147 -17.79 6.08 -18.42
N SER A 148 -17.61 7.38 -18.69
CA SER A 148 -17.33 8.40 -17.67
C SER A 148 -18.50 8.53 -16.68
N MET A 149 -19.74 8.51 -17.16
CA MET A 149 -20.93 8.51 -16.30
C MET A 149 -21.02 7.27 -15.41
N ALA A 150 -20.68 6.09 -15.95
CA ALA A 150 -20.66 4.85 -15.18
C ALA A 150 -19.58 4.88 -14.08
N ALA A 151 -18.39 5.41 -14.40
CA ALA A 151 -17.31 5.57 -13.42
C ALA A 151 -17.69 6.57 -12.31
N LEU A 152 -18.24 7.73 -12.68
CA LEU A 152 -18.72 8.72 -11.71
C LEU A 152 -19.84 8.17 -10.82
N ALA A 153 -20.77 7.40 -11.40
CA ALA A 153 -21.82 6.74 -10.63
C ALA A 153 -21.24 5.75 -9.59
N LEU A 154 -20.14 5.05 -9.92
CA LEU A 154 -19.46 4.17 -8.97
C LEU A 154 -18.80 4.95 -7.83
N ILE A 155 -18.09 6.04 -8.15
CA ILE A 155 -17.48 6.92 -7.14
C ILE A 155 -18.57 7.45 -6.19
N PHE A 156 -19.68 7.89 -6.76
CA PHE A 156 -20.82 8.36 -6.00
C PHE A 156 -21.48 7.28 -5.14
N ALA A 157 -21.52 6.04 -5.61
CA ALA A 157 -22.05 4.91 -4.83
C ALA A 157 -21.17 4.55 -3.62
N ILE A 158 -19.85 4.66 -3.79
CA ILE A 158 -18.86 4.47 -2.72
C ILE A 158 -18.98 5.60 -1.69
N GLN A 159 -19.08 6.84 -2.15
CA GLN A 159 -19.32 8.00 -1.27
C GLN A 159 -20.60 7.85 -0.43
N ASP A 160 -21.67 7.31 -1.00
CA ASP A 160 -22.92 7.09 -0.26
C ASP A 160 -22.81 5.95 0.78
N TYR A 161 -21.80 5.08 0.66
CA TYR A 161 -21.49 4.06 1.65
C TYR A 161 -20.62 4.61 2.78
N ASP A 162 -19.56 5.34 2.42
CA ASP A 162 -18.60 5.93 3.34
C ASP A 162 -18.27 7.37 2.90
N PRO A 163 -18.94 8.39 3.48
CA PRO A 163 -18.77 9.77 3.06
C PRO A 163 -17.48 10.38 3.63
N SER A 164 -16.63 10.86 2.73
CA SER A 164 -15.43 11.64 3.02
C SER A 164 -15.78 13.12 3.30
N PRO A 165 -14.95 13.83 4.08
CA PRO A 165 -15.18 15.24 4.41
C PRO A 165 -15.10 16.18 3.21
N PHE A 166 -14.24 15.88 2.23
CA PHE A 166 -14.11 16.66 1.00
C PHE A 166 -13.86 15.78 -0.23
N TYR A 167 -14.20 16.32 -1.40
CA TYR A 167 -14.03 15.70 -2.72
C TYR A 167 -13.43 16.71 -3.68
N TYR A 168 -12.46 16.26 -4.47
CA TYR A 168 -11.82 17.03 -5.52
C TYR A 168 -12.07 16.37 -6.88
N PHE A 169 -12.66 17.10 -7.81
CA PHE A 169 -12.91 16.65 -9.18
C PHE A 169 -12.17 17.55 -10.16
N ASP A 170 -11.37 16.93 -11.02
CA ASP A 170 -10.60 17.63 -12.05
C ASP A 170 -11.14 17.28 -13.44
N GLU A 171 -11.73 18.27 -14.12
CA GLU A 171 -12.27 18.18 -15.49
C GLU A 171 -13.15 16.96 -15.79
N VAL A 172 -13.83 16.43 -14.77
CA VAL A 172 -14.64 15.21 -14.87
C VAL A 172 -15.81 15.33 -15.85
N ASP A 173 -16.22 16.54 -16.19
CA ASP A 173 -17.32 16.87 -17.09
C ASP A 173 -16.89 17.30 -18.50
N GLN A 174 -15.61 17.14 -18.85
CA GLN A 174 -15.09 17.50 -20.17
C GLN A 174 -15.66 16.58 -21.27
N ASN A 175 -15.72 15.26 -21.03
CA ASN A 175 -16.21 14.28 -22.02
C ASN A 175 -17.73 14.08 -22.02
N LEU A 176 -18.46 14.93 -21.31
CA LEU A 176 -19.90 14.84 -21.15
C LEU A 176 -20.63 15.92 -21.95
N ASP A 177 -21.82 15.57 -22.43
CA ASP A 177 -22.75 16.51 -23.02
C ASP A 177 -23.37 17.42 -21.94
N ALA A 178 -23.94 18.55 -22.38
CA ALA A 178 -24.46 19.57 -21.47
C ALA A 178 -25.52 19.03 -20.49
N ILE A 179 -26.37 18.10 -20.94
CA ILE A 179 -27.44 17.52 -20.11
C ILE A 179 -26.86 16.65 -19.00
N ASN A 180 -25.87 15.80 -19.31
CA ASN A 180 -25.27 14.94 -18.29
C ASN A 180 -24.34 15.72 -17.35
N ALA A 181 -23.65 16.75 -17.84
CA ALA A 181 -22.89 17.67 -17.01
C ALA A 181 -23.80 18.41 -15.99
N GLU A 182 -25.01 18.83 -16.42
CA GLU A 182 -26.01 19.42 -15.52
C GLU A 182 -26.39 18.46 -14.39
N ARG A 183 -26.69 17.20 -14.72
CA ARG A 183 -27.08 16.18 -13.73
C ARG A 183 -25.98 15.93 -12.70
N ILE A 184 -24.72 15.89 -13.11
CA ILE A 184 -23.60 15.74 -12.19
C ILE A 184 -23.50 16.96 -11.27
N ALA A 185 -23.58 18.16 -11.83
CA ALA A 185 -23.50 19.38 -11.05
C ALA A 185 -24.66 19.48 -10.03
N GLU A 186 -25.88 19.10 -10.42
CA GLU A 186 -27.02 19.00 -9.50
C GLU A 186 -26.79 17.96 -8.40
N MET A 187 -26.22 16.80 -8.73
CA MET A 187 -25.93 15.76 -7.75
C MET A 187 -24.84 16.17 -6.77
N CYS A 188 -23.76 16.80 -7.26
CA CYS A 188 -22.72 17.41 -6.43
C CYS A 188 -23.32 18.47 -5.49
N ARG A 189 -24.20 19.34 -6.00
CA ARG A 189 -24.89 20.35 -5.17
C ARG A 189 -25.81 19.74 -4.12
N LYS A 190 -26.47 18.61 -4.41
CA LYS A 190 -27.30 17.92 -3.42
C LYS A 190 -26.43 17.34 -2.30
N ARG A 191 -25.28 16.78 -2.66
CA ARG A 191 -24.32 16.15 -1.75
C ARG A 191 -23.44 17.17 -1.02
N SER A 192 -23.31 18.39 -1.54
CA SER A 192 -22.53 19.45 -0.89
C SER A 192 -23.06 19.85 0.49
N LYS A 193 -24.30 19.46 0.80
CA LYS A 193 -24.90 19.59 2.13
C LYS A 193 -24.25 18.69 3.19
N GLN A 194 -23.57 17.62 2.77
CA GLN A 194 -22.95 16.62 3.64
C GLN A 194 -21.42 16.62 3.55
N ALA A 195 -20.84 17.01 2.41
CA ALA A 195 -19.41 17.02 2.17
C ALA A 195 -18.98 18.26 1.37
N GLN A 196 -17.72 18.67 1.46
CA GLN A 196 -17.20 19.78 0.65
C GLN A 196 -16.83 19.30 -0.75
N PHE A 197 -17.27 20.00 -1.80
CA PHE A 197 -16.91 19.70 -3.19
C PHE A 197 -16.03 20.81 -3.77
N LEU A 198 -14.87 20.42 -4.29
CA LEU A 198 -13.98 21.25 -5.09
C LEU A 198 -14.00 20.68 -6.50
N MET A 199 -14.32 21.50 -7.49
CA MET A 199 -14.41 21.05 -8.87
C MET A 199 -13.72 22.03 -9.81
N VAL A 200 -12.77 21.51 -10.59
CA VAL A 200 -12.13 22.21 -11.70
C VAL A 200 -12.93 21.88 -12.94
N THR A 201 -13.49 22.91 -13.58
CA THR A 201 -14.33 22.75 -14.75
C THR A 201 -14.37 24.03 -15.57
N LEU A 202 -14.52 23.86 -16.88
CA LEU A 202 -14.81 24.93 -17.82
C LEU A 202 -16.28 24.94 -18.24
N ARG A 203 -17.12 24.04 -17.71
CA ARG A 203 -18.54 23.92 -18.09
C ARG A 203 -19.41 24.97 -17.38
N LYS A 204 -20.12 25.79 -18.16
CA LYS A 204 -21.04 26.83 -17.64
C LYS A 204 -22.08 26.30 -16.66
N VAL A 205 -22.63 25.12 -16.93
CA VAL A 205 -23.72 24.54 -16.14
C VAL A 205 -23.24 24.24 -14.72
N SER A 206 -22.06 23.63 -14.63
CA SER A 206 -21.35 23.37 -13.39
C SER A 206 -21.00 24.65 -12.62
N LEU A 207 -20.43 25.64 -13.31
CA LEU A 207 -20.08 26.94 -12.71
C LEU A 207 -21.32 27.68 -12.17
N ARG A 208 -22.48 27.59 -12.85
CA ARG A 208 -23.71 28.25 -12.39
C ARG A 208 -24.22 27.71 -11.05
N LEU A 209 -24.04 26.41 -10.81
CA LEU A 209 -24.53 25.73 -9.62
C LEU A 209 -23.58 25.83 -8.42
N ALA A 210 -22.34 26.27 -8.62
CA ALA A 210 -21.36 26.48 -7.56
C ALA A 210 -21.67 27.70 -6.70
N ASP A 211 -21.42 27.59 -5.39
CA ASP A 211 -21.62 28.67 -4.41
C ASP A 211 -20.46 29.68 -4.40
N HIS A 212 -19.24 29.20 -4.64
CA HIS A 212 -18.02 30.01 -4.66
C HIS A 212 -17.17 29.68 -5.89
N HIS A 213 -16.53 30.71 -6.45
CA HIS A 213 -15.66 30.60 -7.62
C HIS A 213 -14.25 31.04 -7.24
N ILE A 214 -13.25 30.28 -7.67
CA ILE A 214 -11.84 30.61 -7.48
C ILE A 214 -11.21 30.70 -8.86
N GLY A 215 -10.84 31.92 -9.25
CA GLY A 215 -10.13 32.17 -10.50
C GLY A 215 -8.62 32.10 -10.29
N ILE A 216 -7.92 31.38 -11.17
CA ILE A 216 -6.46 31.37 -11.23
C ILE A 216 -6.05 32.05 -12.54
N THR A 217 -5.09 32.97 -12.46
CA THR A 217 -4.51 33.64 -13.62
C THR A 217 -3.00 33.49 -13.62
N HIS A 218 -2.40 33.60 -14.80
CA HIS A 218 -0.97 33.66 -14.96
C HIS A 218 -0.56 35.10 -15.31
N GLY A 219 0.35 35.68 -14.54
CA GLY A 219 0.77 37.09 -14.71
C GLY A 219 1.72 37.35 -15.88
N GLY A 220 2.01 36.33 -16.70
CA GLY A 220 3.07 36.37 -17.73
C GLY A 220 4.49 36.28 -17.17
N ASP A 221 4.62 36.20 -15.85
CA ASP A 221 5.87 36.16 -15.07
C ASP A 221 6.24 34.74 -14.63
N GLY A 222 5.60 33.70 -15.19
CA GLY A 222 5.82 32.32 -14.76
C GLY A 222 5.11 31.94 -13.47
N CYS A 223 4.41 32.86 -12.80
CA CYS A 223 3.76 32.62 -11.51
C CYS A 223 2.22 32.59 -11.62
N SER A 224 1.61 31.55 -11.06
CA SER A 224 0.16 31.45 -10.91
C SER A 224 -0.32 32.29 -9.73
N ARG A 225 -1.32 33.14 -9.94
CA ARG A 225 -1.90 34.02 -8.91
C ARG A 225 -3.40 33.83 -8.83
N ARG A 226 -3.95 33.93 -7.61
CA ARG A 226 -5.40 33.86 -7.37
C ARG A 226 -6.04 35.22 -7.64
N ILE A 227 -7.14 35.22 -8.37
CA ILE A 227 -7.98 36.41 -8.57
C ILE A 227 -8.84 36.61 -7.31
N VAL A 228 -8.78 37.80 -6.71
CA VAL A 228 -9.49 38.10 -5.45
C VAL A 228 -10.98 38.37 -5.70
N ASP A 229 -11.31 39.14 -6.74
CA ASP A 229 -12.69 39.52 -7.10
C ASP A 229 -13.21 38.70 -8.28
N PHE A 230 -13.33 37.39 -8.06
CA PHE A 230 -13.82 36.45 -9.08
C PHE A 230 -15.27 36.04 -8.82
N ASP A 231 -16.19 36.82 -9.37
CA ASP A 231 -17.63 36.55 -9.25
C ASP A 231 -18.14 35.53 -10.28
N ARG A 232 -19.31 34.97 -9.99
CA ARG A 232 -20.01 34.00 -10.85
C ARG A 232 -20.17 34.51 -12.29
N GLU A 233 -20.48 35.79 -12.48
CA GLU A 233 -20.68 36.37 -13.82
C GLU A 233 -19.39 36.34 -14.66
N ARG A 234 -18.25 36.71 -14.07
CA ARG A 234 -16.94 36.62 -14.71
C ARG A 234 -16.56 35.18 -15.03
N ALA A 235 -16.87 34.24 -14.13
CA ALA A 235 -16.63 32.82 -14.37
C ALA A 235 -17.40 32.30 -15.59
N ILE A 236 -18.66 32.70 -15.75
CA ILE A 236 -19.49 32.30 -16.90
C ILE A 236 -18.98 32.95 -18.19
N GLN A 237 -18.58 34.23 -18.15
CA GLN A 237 -18.02 34.94 -19.32
C GLN A 237 -16.71 34.31 -19.81
N LEU A 238 -15.80 33.93 -18.91
CA LEU A 238 -14.57 33.25 -19.31
C LEU A 238 -14.84 31.87 -19.91
N SER A 239 -15.76 31.11 -19.31
CA SER A 239 -16.22 29.83 -19.87
C SER A 239 -16.85 29.99 -21.27
N GLU A 240 -17.57 31.10 -21.51
CA GLU A 240 -18.09 31.47 -22.84
C GLU A 240 -17.00 31.68 -23.87
N ILE A 241 -15.99 32.46 -23.52
CA ILE A 241 -14.87 32.78 -24.41
C ILE A 241 -14.11 31.49 -24.75
N GLU A 242 -13.86 30.63 -23.77
CA GLU A 242 -13.09 29.41 -23.98
C GLU A 242 -13.88 28.37 -24.79
N SER A 243 -15.16 28.16 -24.47
CA SER A 243 -16.03 27.25 -25.24
C SER A 243 -16.18 27.69 -26.71
N ALA A 244 -16.02 28.98 -27.00
CA ALA A 244 -16.07 29.51 -28.36
C ALA A 244 -14.77 29.27 -29.15
N LYS A 245 -13.62 29.13 -28.48
CA LYS A 245 -12.33 28.79 -29.12
C LYS A 245 -12.27 27.34 -29.57
N ASP A 246 -12.91 26.43 -28.83
CA ASP A 246 -12.94 25.00 -29.15
C ASP A 246 -13.79 24.67 -30.39
N ASN A 247 -14.62 25.61 -30.88
CA ASN A 247 -15.47 25.44 -32.06
C ASN A 247 -14.85 26.16 -33.29
N PRO A 248 -14.30 25.43 -34.28
CA PRO A 248 -13.56 26.02 -35.41
C PRO A 248 -14.43 26.76 -36.44
N LEU A 249 -15.74 26.91 -36.22
CA LEU A 249 -16.65 27.62 -37.14
C LEU A 249 -16.85 29.11 -36.78
N ASP A 250 -16.39 29.55 -35.61
CA ASP A 250 -16.61 30.91 -35.10
C ASP A 250 -15.31 31.74 -35.02
N GLU A 251 -14.49 31.72 -36.07
CA GLU A 251 -13.30 32.58 -36.22
C GLU A 251 -13.60 34.09 -36.10
N ARG A 252 -14.87 34.51 -36.23
CA ARG A 252 -15.28 35.90 -36.03
C ARG A 252 -15.41 36.31 -34.56
N ILE A 253 -15.63 35.33 -33.66
CA ILE A 253 -15.73 35.58 -32.22
C ILE A 253 -14.33 35.71 -31.61
N SER A 254 -13.32 35.03 -32.16
CA SER A 254 -11.93 35.12 -31.66
C SER A 254 -11.33 36.53 -31.80
N ALA A 255 -11.68 37.28 -32.85
CA ALA A 255 -11.27 38.67 -33.03
C ALA A 255 -11.92 39.61 -32.00
N ILE A 256 -13.22 39.44 -31.75
CA ILE A 256 -13.98 40.19 -30.75
C ILE A 256 -13.55 39.82 -29.32
N ALA A 257 -13.17 38.55 -29.10
CA ALA A 257 -12.64 38.06 -27.83
C ALA A 257 -11.24 38.60 -27.54
N LEU A 258 -10.40 38.80 -28.57
CA LEU A 258 -9.11 39.48 -28.43
C LEU A 258 -9.30 40.95 -28.05
N GLU A 259 -10.23 41.67 -28.70
CA GLU A 259 -10.57 43.06 -28.34
C GLU A 259 -11.12 43.15 -26.91
N LYS A 260 -12.02 42.25 -26.50
CA LYS A 260 -12.51 42.19 -25.12
C LYS A 260 -11.47 41.78 -24.09
N GLN A 261 -10.49 40.92 -24.45
CA GLN A 261 -9.36 40.60 -23.58
C GLN A 261 -8.46 41.83 -23.38
N ILE A 262 -8.27 42.65 -24.41
CA ILE A 262 -7.52 43.91 -24.33
C ILE A 262 -8.27 44.92 -23.44
N GLU A 263 -9.59 45.06 -23.62
CA GLU A 263 -10.45 45.93 -22.79
C GLU A 263 -10.53 45.47 -21.32
N ALA A 264 -10.63 44.15 -21.08
CA ALA A 264 -10.64 43.59 -19.73
C ALA A 264 -9.28 43.68 -19.02
N ASN A 265 -8.17 43.74 -19.77
CA ASN A 265 -6.84 43.97 -19.21
C ASN A 265 -6.63 45.42 -18.75
N THR A 266 -7.34 46.38 -19.36
CA THR A 266 -7.23 47.81 -19.03
C THR A 266 -7.99 48.23 -17.77
N ASP A 267 -8.96 47.44 -17.30
CA ASP A 267 -9.86 47.80 -16.17
C ASP A 267 -9.80 46.81 -14.99
N MET A 268 -8.65 46.13 -14.80
CA MET A 268 -8.39 45.39 -13.57
C MET A 268 -7.87 46.33 -12.48
N PRO A 269 -8.44 46.31 -11.26
CA PRO A 269 -7.86 47.04 -10.14
C PRO A 269 -6.43 46.54 -9.89
N THR A 270 -5.47 47.46 -9.90
CA THR A 270 -4.07 47.14 -9.63
C THR A 270 -3.93 46.61 -8.22
N VAL A 271 -3.25 45.46 -8.09
CA VAL A 271 -2.97 44.83 -6.81
C VAL A 271 -2.17 45.83 -5.96
N PRO A 272 -2.64 46.23 -4.77
CA PRO A 272 -1.87 47.10 -3.89
C PRO A 272 -0.56 46.41 -3.50
N GLU A 273 0.51 47.20 -3.35
CA GLU A 273 1.83 46.69 -2.98
C GLU A 273 1.75 45.84 -1.70
N PRO A 274 2.51 44.73 -1.64
CA PRO A 274 2.49 43.85 -0.47
C PRO A 274 2.87 44.64 0.78
N LEU A 275 2.09 44.48 1.86
CA LEU A 275 2.45 45.05 3.15
C LEU A 275 3.83 44.52 3.57
N PRO A 276 4.70 45.36 4.15
CA PRO A 276 5.96 44.89 4.68
C PRO A 276 5.70 43.81 5.74
N PRO A 277 6.53 42.75 5.81
CA PRO A 277 6.35 41.69 6.77
C PRO A 277 6.32 42.28 8.19
N PRO A 278 5.41 41.81 9.07
CA PRO A 278 5.34 42.34 10.42
C PRO A 278 6.69 42.13 11.11
N LYS A 279 7.21 43.17 11.77
CA LYS A 279 8.41 43.05 12.59
C LYS A 279 8.15 42.00 13.66
N SER A 280 8.86 40.88 13.56
CA SER A 280 8.86 39.81 14.55
C SER A 280 8.99 40.40 15.95
N LEU A 281 8.02 40.12 16.81
CA LEU A 281 8.12 40.46 18.23
C LEU A 281 9.19 39.56 18.84
N GLY A 282 10.39 40.13 18.96
CA GLY A 282 11.61 39.57 19.52
C GLY A 282 11.43 38.28 20.31
N GLY A 283 11.61 37.16 19.62
CA GLY A 283 11.77 35.83 20.20
C GLY A 283 13.22 35.64 20.66
N LEU A 284 13.36 35.16 21.89
CA LEU A 284 14.59 34.99 22.67
C LEU A 284 15.69 34.22 21.93
N LEU A 285 16.67 34.91 21.35
CA LEU A 285 18.01 34.36 21.06
C LEU A 285 19.04 35.51 21.12
N ASN A 286 19.45 35.85 22.34
CA ASN A 286 20.70 36.59 22.61
C ASN A 286 21.82 35.54 22.73
N PHE A 287 22.61 35.35 21.68
CA PHE A 287 23.96 34.76 21.59
C PHE A 287 24.11 34.53 20.07
N THR A 288 24.85 35.30 19.28
CA THR A 288 26.26 35.73 19.40
C THR A 288 26.49 36.94 18.49
N GLU A 289 27.37 37.85 18.90
CA GLU A 289 27.92 38.89 18.02
C GLU A 289 28.89 38.26 17.01
N ALA A 290 28.77 38.72 15.76
CA ALA A 290 29.76 38.81 14.70
C ALA A 290 30.62 37.57 14.37
N GLU A 291 30.37 36.99 13.20
CA GLU A 291 31.38 36.79 12.15
C GLU A 291 30.65 36.56 10.80
N ASP A 292 31.11 37.26 9.76
CA ASP A 292 30.62 37.14 8.39
C ASP A 292 30.98 35.75 7.85
N ASP A 293 30.04 34.81 7.83
CA ASP A 293 30.18 33.56 7.09
C ASP A 293 29.00 33.37 6.14
N GLU A 294 29.34 32.96 4.92
CA GLU A 294 28.46 32.76 3.77
C GLU A 294 27.23 31.92 4.14
N VAL A 295 26.05 32.54 4.10
CA VAL A 295 24.79 31.83 4.31
C VAL A 295 24.51 30.98 3.07
N GLU A 296 24.83 29.70 3.15
CA GLU A 296 24.31 28.69 2.24
C GLU A 296 22.78 28.77 2.24
N GLY A 297 22.21 28.98 1.05
CA GLY A 297 20.78 29.17 0.88
C GLY A 297 19.99 27.90 1.23
N PRO A 298 18.70 28.03 1.58
CA PRO A 298 17.81 26.92 1.99
C PRO A 298 17.62 25.82 0.92
N ILE A 299 18.19 26.00 -0.27
CA ILE A 299 18.18 25.06 -1.40
C ILE A 299 19.35 24.07 -1.31
N SER A 300 20.53 24.43 -0.77
CA SER A 300 21.66 23.47 -0.66
C SER A 300 21.31 22.33 0.29
N GLY A 301 20.77 22.65 1.46
CA GLY A 301 20.31 21.66 2.43
C GLY A 301 19.09 20.85 1.97
N LEU A 302 18.34 21.29 0.94
CA LEU A 302 17.31 20.45 0.31
C LEU A 302 17.91 19.45 -0.68
N ILE A 303 18.99 19.84 -1.38
CA ILE A 303 19.69 18.97 -2.34
C ILE A 303 20.48 17.89 -1.60
N GLU A 304 21.15 18.24 -0.49
CA GLU A 304 21.85 17.24 0.35
C GLU A 304 20.88 16.23 0.94
N ARG A 305 19.74 16.68 1.48
CA ARG A 305 18.69 15.76 1.97
C ARG A 305 18.09 14.89 0.87
N ALA A 306 18.00 15.38 -0.36
CA ALA A 306 17.52 14.58 -1.49
C ALA A 306 18.56 13.52 -1.91
N ASN A 307 19.84 13.85 -1.84
CA ASN A 307 20.93 12.91 -2.13
C ASN A 307 21.03 11.83 -1.05
N GLU A 308 21.00 12.20 0.24
CA GLU A 308 20.97 11.23 1.36
C GLU A 308 19.76 10.27 1.24
N LEU A 309 18.58 10.80 0.89
CA LEU A 309 17.40 9.96 0.72
C LEU A 309 17.51 9.01 -0.49
N THR A 310 18.30 9.38 -1.50
CA THR A 310 18.53 8.56 -2.70
C THR A 310 19.51 7.44 -2.39
N GLU A 311 20.58 7.73 -1.64
CA GLU A 311 21.54 6.72 -1.16
C GLU A 311 20.84 5.67 -0.26
N ASP A 312 19.98 6.11 0.67
CA ASP A 312 19.17 5.22 1.52
C ASP A 312 18.23 4.28 0.72
N ILE A 313 17.74 4.74 -0.44
CA ILE A 313 16.88 3.94 -1.32
C ILE A 313 17.70 2.89 -2.06
N ASP A 314 18.88 3.26 -2.55
CA ASP A 314 19.76 2.36 -3.29
C ASP A 314 20.33 1.27 -2.37
N GLU A 315 20.74 1.60 -1.13
CA GLU A 315 21.17 0.61 -0.13
C GLU A 315 20.06 -0.40 0.19
N ARG A 316 18.81 0.06 0.36
CA ARG A 316 17.67 -0.82 0.61
C ARG A 316 17.36 -1.71 -0.58
N ARG A 317 17.57 -1.22 -1.79
CA ARG A 317 17.39 -1.99 -3.02
C ARG A 317 18.44 -3.08 -3.15
N GLU A 318 19.70 -2.80 -2.83
CA GLU A 318 20.77 -3.80 -2.80
C GLU A 318 20.50 -4.90 -1.78
N VAL A 319 20.03 -4.55 -0.58
CA VAL A 319 19.64 -5.55 0.44
C VAL A 319 18.45 -6.40 -0.03
N ALA A 320 17.45 -5.79 -0.69
CA ALA A 320 16.31 -6.52 -1.22
C ALA A 320 16.71 -7.49 -2.36
N ASP A 321 17.62 -7.07 -3.25
CA ASP A 321 18.16 -7.91 -4.32
C ASP A 321 19.04 -9.04 -3.77
N ALA A 322 19.81 -8.78 -2.70
CA ALA A 322 20.58 -9.81 -1.99
C ALA A 322 19.66 -10.87 -1.35
N ILE A 323 18.57 -10.46 -0.68
CA ILE A 323 17.59 -11.40 -0.11
C ILE A 323 16.94 -12.24 -1.21
N ARG A 324 16.60 -11.61 -2.34
CA ARG A 324 16.01 -12.32 -3.49
C ARG A 324 16.98 -13.33 -4.11
N SER A 325 18.28 -13.02 -4.12
CA SER A 325 19.32 -13.94 -4.59
C SER A 325 19.50 -15.15 -3.66
N ILE A 326 19.35 -14.96 -2.35
CA ILE A 326 19.40 -16.03 -1.34
C ILE A 326 18.19 -16.96 -1.48
N ASP A 327 16.98 -16.42 -1.69
CA ASP A 327 15.78 -17.22 -1.97
C ASP A 327 15.92 -18.03 -3.28
N SER A 328 16.59 -17.47 -4.30
CA SER A 328 16.88 -18.22 -5.53
C SER A 328 17.94 -19.30 -5.32
N ASP A 329 18.97 -19.07 -4.50
CA ASP A 329 20.00 -20.07 -4.23
C ASP A 329 19.52 -21.19 -3.29
N GLU A 330 18.63 -20.89 -2.33
CA GLU A 330 17.98 -21.91 -1.49
C GLU A 330 17.02 -22.78 -2.30
N SER A 331 16.27 -22.19 -3.25
CA SER A 331 15.41 -22.97 -4.15
C SER A 331 16.21 -23.82 -5.14
N VAL A 332 17.37 -23.36 -5.62
CA VAL A 332 18.27 -24.16 -6.47
C VAL A 332 18.93 -25.30 -5.69
N LYS A 333 19.40 -25.05 -4.46
CA LYS A 333 19.96 -26.11 -3.58
C LYS A 333 18.91 -27.14 -3.15
N ALA A 334 17.66 -26.74 -2.94
CA ALA A 334 16.57 -27.66 -2.66
C ALA A 334 16.25 -28.56 -3.87
N VAL A 335 16.36 -28.05 -5.10
CA VAL A 335 16.16 -28.82 -6.33
C VAL A 335 17.35 -29.75 -6.61
N GLU A 336 18.59 -29.33 -6.36
CA GLU A 336 19.77 -30.18 -6.49
C GLU A 336 19.81 -31.31 -5.44
N ALA A 337 19.36 -31.05 -4.21
CA ALA A 337 19.26 -32.08 -3.16
C ALA A 337 18.20 -33.15 -3.49
N ILE A 338 17.11 -32.78 -4.17
CA ILE A 338 16.10 -33.74 -4.64
C ILE A 338 16.64 -34.58 -5.80
N HIS A 339 17.53 -34.02 -6.65
CA HIS A 339 18.12 -34.76 -7.76
C HIS A 339 19.30 -35.67 -7.37
N SER A 340 19.97 -35.43 -6.24
CA SER A 340 21.04 -36.31 -5.77
C SER A 340 20.54 -37.55 -5.01
N ASP A 341 19.32 -37.53 -4.46
CA ASP A 341 18.73 -38.69 -3.76
C ASP A 341 18.10 -39.74 -4.72
N GLU A 342 17.77 -39.38 -5.96
CA GLU A 342 17.18 -40.32 -6.94
C GLU A 342 18.20 -41.16 -7.74
N HIS A 343 19.51 -41.01 -7.50
CA HIS A 343 20.56 -41.77 -8.20
C HIS A 343 21.45 -42.63 -7.27
N GLY A 344 21.00 -42.90 -6.04
CA GLY A 344 21.72 -43.71 -5.04
C GLY A 344 21.26 -45.16 -4.86
N GLU A 345 20.15 -45.59 -5.47
CA GLU A 345 19.65 -46.98 -5.38
C GLU A 345 19.62 -47.63 -6.77
N ASP A 346 20.78 -47.98 -7.29
CA ASP A 346 20.93 -49.08 -8.25
C ASP A 346 22.43 -49.43 -8.37
N ASN A 347 22.88 -50.35 -7.51
CA ASN A 347 24.03 -51.24 -7.74
C ASN A 347 23.95 -52.46 -6.82
#